data_AF-A0A8T1IZI1-F1
#
_entry.id   AF-A0A8T1IZI1-F1
#
_cell.length_a   1.000
_cell.length_b   1.000
_cell.length_c   1.000
_cell.angle_alpha   90.00
_cell.angle_beta   90.00
_cell.angle_gamma   90.00
#
_symmetry.space_group_name_H-M   'P 1'
#
loop_
_entity.id
_entity.type
_entity.pdbx_description
1 polymer ?
#
loop_
_entity_poly.entity_id
_entity_poly.type
_entity_poly.pdbx_seq_one_letter_code
_entity_poly.pdbx_strand_id
1 'polypeptide(L)' 'MPKKFGLILDGWSYGTEHFLAVYGCYETSDGPQYPLLLIAPVMQEADDNLTADSHMAAIARFLPFLVSL' A
#
# COMPACT_ATOMS: atom_id res chain seq x y z
N MET A 1 -11.21 8.93 5.07
CA MET A 1 -10.78 9.49 3.75
C MET A 1 -11.92 10.20 3.00
N PRO A 2 -11.66 11.01 1.96
CA PRO A 2 -12.73 11.54 1.09
C PRO A 2 -13.48 10.43 0.36
N LYS A 3 -14.69 10.72 -0.14
CA LYS A 3 -15.48 9.73 -0.93
C LYS A 3 -14.84 9.34 -2.26
N LYS A 4 -13.94 10.19 -2.79
CA LYS A 4 -13.17 9.94 -4.01
C LYS A 4 -11.71 10.14 -3.69
N PHE A 5 -10.93 9.08 -3.77
CA PHE A 5 -9.49 9.10 -3.60
C PHE A 5 -8.88 8.03 -4.51
N GLY A 6 -7.63 8.25 -4.91
CA GLY A 6 -6.77 7.24 -5.51
C GLY A 6 -5.85 6.61 -4.46
N LEU A 7 -5.22 5.51 -4.83
CA LEU A 7 -4.14 4.90 -4.07
C LEU A 7 -2.83 5.02 -4.86
N ILE A 8 -1.75 5.35 -4.18
CA ILE A 8 -0.39 5.24 -4.72
C ILE A 8 0.27 4.05 -4.04
N LEU A 9 0.80 3.15 -4.84
CA LEU A 9 1.55 1.98 -4.40
C LEU A 9 3.03 2.24 -4.68
N ASP A 10 3.84 2.19 -3.62
CA ASP A 10 5.29 2.40 -3.72
C ASP A 10 6.03 1.20 -3.11
N GLY A 11 6.90 0.59 -3.91
CA GLY A 11 7.66 -0.59 -3.53
C GLY A 11 9.09 -0.21 -3.16
N TRP A 12 9.53 -0.56 -1.96
CA TRP A 12 10.91 -0.32 -1.51
C TRP A 12 11.55 -1.60 -1.01
N SER A 13 12.89 -1.67 -1.06
CA SER A 13 13.65 -2.83 -0.59
C SER A 13 14.75 -2.40 0.37
N TYR A 14 14.89 -3.12 1.47
CA TYR A 14 15.97 -2.96 2.44
C TYR A 14 16.66 -4.31 2.65
N GLY A 15 17.85 -4.47 2.08
CA GLY A 15 18.51 -5.78 2.05
C GLY A 15 17.71 -6.77 1.22
N THR A 16 17.28 -7.86 1.84
CA THR A 16 16.45 -8.92 1.23
C THR A 16 14.95 -8.72 1.46
N GLU A 17 14.57 -7.74 2.29
CA GLU A 17 13.16 -7.47 2.59
C GLU A 17 12.58 -6.49 1.57
N HIS A 18 11.39 -6.81 1.08
CA HIS A 18 10.64 -5.98 0.15
C HIS A 18 9.38 -5.48 0.84
N PHE A 19 9.15 -4.18 0.77
CA PHE A 19 8.06 -3.48 1.41
C PHE A 19 7.16 -2.84 0.35
N LEU A 20 5.88 -2.79 0.68
CA LEU A 20 4.88 -2.02 -0.05
C LEU A 20 4.34 -0.93 0.88
N ALA A 21 4.54 0.31 0.48
CA ALA A 21 3.88 1.46 1.05
C ALA A 21 2.62 1.78 0.22
N VAL A 22 1.52 2.08 0.92
CA VAL A 22 0.26 2.50 0.32
C VAL A 22 -0.08 3.89 0.83
N TYR A 23 -0.23 4.83 -0.10
CA TYR A 23 -0.64 6.20 0.19
C TYR A 23 -2.04 6.46 -0.36
N GLY A 24 -2.82 7.28 0.35
CA GLY A 24 -4.00 7.92 -0.23
C GLY A 24 -3.56 9.05 -1.15
N CYS A 25 -4.33 9.33 -2.19
CA CYS A 25 -4.11 10.49 -3.07
C CYS A 25 -5.44 11.17 -3.37
N TYR A 26 -5.58 12.42 -2.96
CA TYR A 26 -6.80 13.20 -3.17
C TYR A 26 -6.55 14.70 -3.10
N GLU A 27 -7.41 15.49 -3.72
CA GLU A 27 -7.37 16.94 -3.68
C GLU A 27 -8.18 17.50 -2.50
N THR A 28 -7.66 18.54 -1.85
CA THR A 28 -8.39 19.37 -0.88
C THR A 28 -8.35 20.85 -1.29
N SER A 29 -9.02 21.72 -0.54
CA SER A 29 -8.91 23.17 -0.70
C SER A 29 -7.47 23.68 -0.54
N ASP A 30 -6.66 22.94 0.20
CA ASP A 30 -5.28 23.30 0.54
C ASP A 30 -4.26 22.64 -0.43
N GLY A 31 -4.76 21.93 -1.46
CA GLY A 31 -3.96 21.24 -2.47
C GLY A 31 -3.94 19.71 -2.33
N PRO A 32 -3.09 19.03 -3.10
CA PRO A 32 -3.06 17.57 -3.14
C PRO A 32 -2.50 16.99 -1.84
N GLN A 33 -3.15 15.95 -1.34
CA GLN A 33 -2.79 15.23 -0.12
C GLN A 33 -2.31 13.83 -0.45
N TYR A 34 -1.23 13.42 0.22
CA TYR A 34 -0.60 12.12 0.05
C TYR A 34 -0.31 11.41 1.39
N PRO A 35 -1.32 11.17 2.25
CA PRO A 35 -1.06 10.52 3.54
C PRO A 35 -0.62 9.07 3.36
N LEU A 36 0.41 8.66 4.11
CA LEU A 36 0.78 7.25 4.24
C LEU A 36 -0.32 6.52 5.02
N LEU A 37 -0.91 5.49 4.42
CA LEU A 37 -1.97 4.70 5.03
C LEU A 37 -1.44 3.40 5.64
N LEU A 38 -0.45 2.79 4.98
CA LEU A 38 0.10 1.50 5.37
C LEU A 38 1.54 1.35 4.86
N ILE A 39 2.38 0.70 5.66
CA ILE A 39 3.60 0.04 5.19
C ILE A 39 3.58 -1.42 5.65
N ALA A 40 3.89 -2.34 4.75
CA ALA A 40 3.94 -3.77 5.08
C ALA A 40 4.99 -4.50 4.25
N PRO A 41 5.62 -5.56 4.80
CA PRO A 41 6.43 -6.46 4.00
C PRO A 41 5.57 -7.20 2.97
N VAL A 42 6.08 -7.33 1.74
CA VAL A 42 5.43 -8.06 0.63
C VAL A 42 5.59 -9.56 0.79
N MET A 43 6.76 -10.00 1.25
CA MET A 43 7.06 -11.41 1.49
C MET A 43 6.96 -11.67 2.99
N GLN A 44 5.98 -12.47 3.39
CA GLN A 44 5.77 -12.85 4.79
C GLN A 44 5.90 -14.36 5.01
N GLU A 45 5.70 -15.16 3.96
CA GLU A 45 5.89 -16.61 3.94
C GLU A 45 7.10 -17.02 3.08
N ALA A 46 7.64 -18.21 3.32
CA ALA A 46 8.85 -18.70 2.63
C ALA A 46 8.68 -18.86 1.10
N ASP A 47 7.45 -19.03 0.62
CA ASP A 47 7.10 -19.16 -0.80
C ASP A 47 6.69 -17.83 -1.45
N ASP A 48 6.60 -16.74 -0.68
CA ASP A 48 6.28 -15.44 -1.24
C ASP A 48 7.43 -14.95 -2.14
N ASN A 49 7.06 -14.46 -3.31
CA ASN A 49 7.99 -13.94 -4.29
C ASN A 49 7.57 -12.52 -4.70
N LEU A 50 8.35 -11.86 -5.55
CA LEU A 50 8.06 -10.49 -5.99
C LEU A 50 7.15 -10.43 -7.22
N THR A 51 6.34 -11.46 -7.43
CA THR A 51 5.38 -11.46 -8.55
C THR A 51 4.23 -10.49 -8.29
N ALA A 52 3.49 -10.17 -9.35
CA ALA A 52 2.28 -9.37 -9.24
C ALA A 52 1.23 -10.02 -8.31
N ASP A 53 1.13 -11.34 -8.32
CA ASP A 53 0.16 -12.08 -7.50
C ASP A 53 0.46 -11.94 -6.00
N SER A 54 1.73 -12.05 -5.60
CA SER A 54 2.13 -11.81 -4.20
C SER A 54 1.92 -10.35 -3.77
N HIS A 55 2.16 -9.38 -4.64
CA HIS A 55 1.84 -7.98 -4.36
C HIS A 55 0.32 -7.77 -4.20
N MET A 56 -0.50 -8.42 -5.05
CA MET A 56 -1.96 -8.38 -4.94
C MET A 56 -2.45 -9.06 -3.66
N ALA A 57 -1.83 -10.17 -3.24
CA ALA A 57 -2.14 -10.84 -1.99
C ALA A 57 -1.82 -9.96 -0.77
N ALA A 58 -0.67 -9.28 -0.78
CA ALA A 58 -0.32 -8.29 0.24
C ALA A 58 -1.37 -7.16 0.28
N ILE A 59 -1.70 -6.54 -0.86
CA ILE A 59 -2.74 -5.48 -0.91
C ILE A 59 -4.09 -5.99 -0.41
N ALA A 60 -4.53 -7.18 -0.84
CA ALA A 60 -5.77 -7.81 -0.42
C ALA A 60 -5.83 -8.07 1.09
N ARG A 61 -4.71 -8.49 1.69
CA ARG A 61 -4.60 -8.70 3.13
C ARG A 61 -4.81 -7.41 3.91
N PHE A 62 -4.36 -6.28 3.37
CA PHE A 62 -4.42 -5.00 4.08
C PHE A 62 -5.62 -4.13 3.71
N LEU A 63 -6.35 -4.46 2.64
CA LEU A 63 -7.57 -3.80 2.19
C LEU A 63 -8.61 -3.57 3.30
N PRO A 64 -8.89 -4.51 4.23
CA PRO A 64 -9.80 -4.29 5.35
C PRO A 64 -9.41 -3.13 6.27
N PHE A 65 -8.11 -2.86 6.43
CA PHE A 65 -7.62 -1.74 7.22
C PHE A 65 -7.76 -0.42 6.46
N LEU A 66 -7.68 -0.44 5.13
CA LEU A 66 -7.81 0.74 4.27
C LEU A 66 -9.26 1.24 4.15
N VAL A 67 -10.26 0.35 4.18
CA VAL A 67 -11.69 0.73 4.14
C VAL A 67 -12.23 1.22 5.48
N SER A 68 -11.45 1.09 6.55
CA SER A 68 -11.78 1.60 7.89
C SER A 68 -11.24 3.02 8.16
N LEU A 69 -10.57 3.64 7.17
CA LEU A 69 -9.87 4.94 7.24
C LEU A 69 -10.63 6.15 6.62
#